data_AF-A0A7V3PAA4-F1
#
_entry.id   AF-A0A7V3PAA4-F1
#
_cell.length_a   1.000
_cell.length_b   1.000
_cell.length_c   1.000
_cell.angle_alpha   90.00
_cell.angle_beta   90.00
_cell.angle_gamma   90.00
#
_symmetry.space_group_name_H-M   'P 1'
#
loop_
_entity.id
_entity.type
_entity.pdbx_description
1 polymer ?
#
loop_
_entity_poly.entity_id
_entity_poly.type
_entity_poly.pdbx_seq_one_letter_code
_entity_poly.pdbx_strand_id
1 'polypeptide(L)'
;NLGYGITGSSGGNWVDLTADLSAYSGPVLLGFRYWTDGAVSEIGFMIDDISVSGYPVDGAETDAGWTFAPSGGFRVTTGTETTLKSHYYVLEYRTYKGYDYGLKVGPYYFGYLNDPDRGNWVDHFAYQDGLLINYWDTSQTDNNTGLHPGQGLLLPVDAHPQTLYRVDGVRWRNRIQTYDATFSLEKTDGIPNIHHNSLLSPVPSLPAVSVFDDTKSWYDPTNPLGSVITPNTGTKVTIQSISALGGFMQIQVAPLK
;
A
#
# COMPACT_ATOMS: atom_id res chain seq x y z
N ASN A 1 0.85 26.17 -11.93
CA ASN A 1 0.87 26.89 -13.21
C ASN A 1 0.08 28.17 -12.98
N LEU A 2 0.65 29.34 -13.31
CA LEU A 2 -0.05 30.63 -13.15
C LEU A 2 -1.05 30.93 -14.30
N GLY A 3 -1.42 29.91 -15.08
CA GLY A 3 -2.40 29.99 -16.16
C GLY A 3 -1.80 30.11 -17.57
N TYR A 4 -0.47 30.09 -17.72
CA TYR A 4 0.23 30.35 -18.99
C TYR A 4 1.22 29.24 -19.40
N GLY A 5 1.35 28.18 -18.61
CA GLY A 5 2.21 27.03 -18.91
C GLY A 5 1.47 25.88 -19.61
N ILE A 6 2.23 24.93 -20.15
CA ILE A 6 1.68 23.69 -20.72
C ILE A 6 1.10 22.81 -19.60
N THR A 7 -0.04 22.17 -19.87
CA THR A 7 -0.72 21.22 -18.97
C THR A 7 -1.28 20.05 -19.77
N GLY A 8 -1.49 18.91 -19.13
CA GLY A 8 -2.00 17.69 -19.76
C GLY A 8 -0.93 16.61 -19.88
N SER A 9 -1.21 15.58 -20.68
CA SER A 9 -0.34 14.43 -20.91
C SER A 9 -0.17 14.20 -22.40
N SER A 10 1.05 13.85 -22.82
CA SER A 10 1.35 13.38 -24.19
C SER A 10 1.03 11.90 -24.40
N GLY A 11 0.48 11.22 -23.38
CA GLY A 11 0.22 9.78 -23.42
C GLY A 11 1.50 8.94 -23.47
N GLY A 12 2.62 9.47 -22.97
CA GLY A 12 3.93 8.82 -23.01
C GLY A 12 4.70 9.01 -24.32
N ASN A 13 4.21 9.86 -25.22
CA ASN A 13 4.89 10.18 -26.48
C ASN A 13 5.71 11.47 -26.39
N TRP A 14 6.73 11.61 -27.22
CA TRP A 14 7.36 12.90 -27.49
C TRP A 14 6.47 13.74 -28.40
N VAL A 15 6.33 15.03 -28.09
CA VAL A 15 5.56 16.00 -28.87
C VAL A 15 6.38 17.25 -29.10
N ASP A 16 6.33 17.78 -30.32
CA ASP A 16 7.06 18.99 -30.68
C ASP A 16 6.46 20.21 -29.98
N LEU A 17 7.35 21.08 -29.49
CA LEU A 17 6.98 22.37 -28.93
C LEU A 17 7.77 23.49 -29.60
N THR A 18 7.06 24.52 -30.06
CA THR A 18 7.67 25.69 -30.70
C THR A 18 7.28 26.95 -29.94
N ALA A 19 8.25 27.83 -29.70
CA ALA A 19 8.03 29.15 -29.13
C ALA A 19 8.69 30.21 -30.02
N ASP A 20 7.96 31.30 -30.31
CA ASP A 20 8.51 32.44 -31.03
C ASP A 20 9.19 33.41 -30.04
N LEU A 21 10.46 33.70 -30.28
CA LEU A 21 11.28 34.61 -29.48
C LEU A 21 11.43 36.00 -30.14
N SER A 22 10.81 36.23 -31.30
CA SER A 22 10.95 37.47 -32.08
C SER A 22 10.55 38.76 -31.33
N ALA A 23 9.72 38.63 -30.29
CA ALA A 23 9.31 39.74 -29.43
C ALA A 23 10.42 40.25 -28.49
N TYR A 24 11.52 39.51 -28.34
CA TYR A 24 12.61 39.84 -27.42
C TYR A 24 13.84 40.33 -28.19
N SER A 25 14.48 41.39 -27.68
CA SER A 25 15.69 41.99 -28.29
C SER A 25 16.86 41.94 -27.31
N GLY A 26 18.08 41.77 -27.83
CA GLY A 26 19.30 41.70 -27.03
C GLY A 26 19.53 40.30 -26.42
N PRO A 27 20.37 40.18 -25.37
CA PRO A 27 20.58 38.91 -24.68
C PRO A 27 19.29 38.42 -24.00
N VAL A 28 18.85 37.21 -24.36
CA VAL A 28 17.64 36.56 -23.81
C VAL A 28 18.06 35.32 -23.03
N LEU A 29 17.53 35.16 -21.82
CA LEU A 29 17.64 33.90 -21.07
C LEU A 29 16.42 33.04 -21.38
N LEU A 30 16.66 31.86 -21.95
CA LEU A 30 15.67 30.81 -22.09
C LEU A 30 15.77 29.88 -20.89
N GLY A 31 14.63 29.36 -20.42
CA GLY A 31 14.61 28.40 -19.33
C GLY A 31 13.26 27.70 -19.21
N PHE A 32 13.29 26.54 -18.57
CA PHE A 32 12.12 25.70 -18.36
C PHE A 32 11.80 25.66 -16.88
N ARG A 33 10.51 25.75 -16.57
CA ARG A 33 10.01 25.70 -15.20
C ARG A 33 8.96 24.63 -15.08
N TYR A 34 9.26 23.62 -14.29
CA TYR A 34 8.29 22.63 -13.84
C TYR A 34 7.74 23.05 -12.47
N TRP A 35 6.43 22.93 -12.29
CA TRP A 35 5.75 23.31 -11.06
C TRP A 35 4.61 22.33 -10.82
N THR A 36 4.56 21.77 -9.62
CA THR A 36 3.47 20.91 -9.14
C THR A 36 2.75 21.58 -7.98
N ASP A 37 1.52 21.17 -7.72
CA ASP A 37 0.87 21.44 -6.44
C ASP A 37 1.28 20.40 -5.39
N GLY A 38 0.67 20.44 -4.20
CA GLY A 38 0.93 19.49 -3.12
C GLY A 38 0.07 18.22 -3.15
N ALA A 39 -0.65 17.94 -4.25
CA ALA A 39 -1.57 16.81 -4.34
C ALA A 39 -0.90 15.59 -5.01
N VAL A 40 -1.08 15.44 -6.32
CA VAL A 40 -0.62 14.27 -7.08
C VAL A 40 0.58 14.66 -7.95
N SER A 41 1.60 13.81 -7.98
CA SER A 41 2.76 13.95 -8.87
C SER A 41 2.82 12.74 -9.80
N GLU A 42 2.73 12.99 -11.09
CA GLU A 42 2.95 11.99 -12.14
C GLU A 42 4.40 12.01 -12.61
N ILE A 43 4.69 11.36 -13.74
CA ILE A 43 6.04 11.25 -14.34
C ILE A 43 6.73 12.60 -14.60
N GLY A 44 5.94 13.66 -14.77
CA GLY A 44 6.42 15.03 -14.89
C GLY A 44 6.72 15.45 -16.33
N PHE A 45 7.77 16.25 -16.50
CA PHE A 45 8.09 16.93 -17.76
C PHE A 45 9.52 16.64 -18.17
N MET A 46 9.68 16.11 -19.38
CA MET A 46 10.95 15.88 -20.04
C MET A 46 11.04 16.73 -21.30
N ILE A 47 12.26 17.15 -21.64
CA ILE A 47 12.58 17.92 -22.84
C ILE A 47 13.84 17.31 -23.43
N ASP A 48 13.86 17.22 -24.75
CA ASP A 48 15.00 16.75 -25.52
C ASP A 48 15.05 17.50 -26.87
N ASP A 49 16.13 17.35 -27.61
CA ASP A 49 16.35 17.94 -28.94
C ASP A 49 16.06 19.45 -29.01
N ILE A 50 16.60 20.21 -28.04
CA ILE A 50 16.40 21.65 -27.94
C ILE A 50 17.12 22.35 -29.09
N SER A 51 16.36 22.94 -30.01
CA SER A 51 16.89 23.72 -31.13
C SER A 51 16.59 25.20 -30.97
N VAL A 52 17.65 26.02 -30.87
CA VAL A 52 17.56 27.49 -30.88
C VAL A 52 18.28 28.01 -32.12
N SER A 53 17.62 28.88 -32.87
CA SER A 53 18.19 29.45 -34.10
C SER A 53 19.55 30.11 -33.83
N GLY A 54 20.59 29.63 -34.53
CA GLY A 54 21.97 30.12 -34.37
C GLY A 54 22.80 29.35 -33.35
N TYR A 55 22.26 28.32 -32.70
CA TYR A 55 22.95 27.44 -31.76
C TYR A 55 22.89 25.98 -32.22
N PRO A 56 23.86 25.13 -31.82
CA PRO A 56 23.75 23.68 -32.00
C PRO A 56 22.50 23.13 -31.31
N VAL A 57 21.98 22.01 -31.83
CA VAL A 57 20.92 21.26 -31.14
C VAL A 57 21.49 20.64 -29.87
N ASP A 58 20.77 20.76 -28.77
CA ASP A 58 21.08 20.11 -27.50
C ASP A 58 20.14 18.93 -27.26
N GLY A 59 20.67 17.71 -27.47
CA GLY A 59 19.99 16.45 -27.18
C GLY A 59 20.36 15.84 -25.81
N ALA A 60 20.87 16.65 -24.88
CA ALA A 60 21.25 16.24 -23.52
C ALA A 60 22.39 15.19 -23.39
N GLU A 61 22.99 14.73 -24.48
CA GLU A 61 24.09 13.76 -24.49
C GLU A 61 25.45 14.34 -24.06
N THR A 62 25.56 15.68 -24.04
CA THR A 62 26.75 16.42 -23.60
C THR A 62 26.33 17.66 -22.83
N ASP A 63 27.20 18.19 -21.97
CA ASP A 63 26.92 19.42 -21.24
C ASP A 63 26.82 20.64 -22.18
N ALA A 64 25.59 21.13 -22.38
CA ALA A 64 25.28 22.33 -23.15
C ALA A 64 25.28 23.63 -22.32
N GLY A 65 25.64 23.58 -21.03
CA GLY A 65 25.78 24.75 -20.17
C GLY A 65 24.51 25.23 -19.47
N TRP A 66 23.47 24.38 -19.35
CA TRP A 66 22.25 24.71 -18.62
C TRP A 66 22.50 24.83 -17.11
N THR A 67 21.87 25.83 -16.49
CA THR A 67 21.85 25.96 -15.04
C THR A 67 20.65 25.21 -14.46
N PHE A 68 20.91 24.16 -13.69
CA PHE A 68 19.88 23.40 -12.98
C PHE A 68 19.59 24.03 -11.61
N ALA A 69 18.44 24.71 -11.50
CA ALA A 69 18.02 25.40 -10.28
C ALA A 69 16.57 25.03 -9.90
N PRO A 70 16.27 24.76 -8.61
CA PRO A 70 17.24 24.57 -7.52
C PRO A 70 18.09 23.31 -7.73
N SER A 71 19.14 23.16 -6.91
CA SER A 71 19.86 21.87 -6.83
C SER A 71 18.86 20.75 -6.51
N GLY A 72 18.88 19.67 -7.29
CA GLY A 72 17.87 18.60 -7.23
C GLY A 72 16.61 18.84 -8.08
N GLY A 73 16.54 19.92 -8.87
CA GLY A 73 15.49 20.19 -9.86
C GLY A 73 15.67 19.38 -11.15
N PHE A 74 15.62 20.07 -12.30
CA PHE A 74 15.95 19.44 -13.59
C PHE A 74 17.34 18.80 -13.56
N ARG A 75 17.50 17.71 -14.31
CA ARG A 75 18.77 17.00 -14.51
C ARG A 75 18.71 16.22 -15.82
N VAL A 76 19.87 15.87 -16.37
CA VAL A 76 19.97 14.87 -17.43
C VAL A 76 19.63 13.49 -16.85
N THR A 77 18.83 12.70 -17.56
CA THR A 77 18.39 11.35 -17.15
C THR A 77 18.51 10.38 -18.32
N THR A 78 18.73 9.11 -18.01
CA THR A 78 18.69 8.00 -19.00
C THR A 78 17.27 7.44 -19.18
N GLY A 79 16.26 8.08 -18.58
CA GLY A 79 14.87 7.60 -18.56
C GLY A 79 14.61 6.49 -17.54
N THR A 80 15.64 6.03 -16.80
CA THR A 80 15.50 5.08 -15.69
C THR A 80 15.95 5.74 -14.40
N GLU A 81 15.06 5.76 -13.42
CA GLU A 81 15.33 6.31 -12.10
C GLU A 81 15.26 5.19 -11.07
N THR A 82 16.39 4.86 -10.46
CA THR A 82 16.44 3.93 -9.34
C THR A 82 16.49 4.72 -8.05
N THR A 83 15.44 4.64 -7.25
CA THR A 83 15.41 5.27 -5.92
C THR A 83 15.44 4.21 -4.84
N LEU A 84 16.31 4.40 -3.84
CA LEU A 84 16.23 3.63 -2.61
C LEU A 84 15.04 4.15 -1.79
N LYS A 85 14.14 3.24 -1.43
CA LYS A 85 12.99 3.51 -0.59
C LYS A 85 13.13 2.75 0.71
N SER A 86 12.81 3.40 1.81
CA SER A 86 12.80 2.75 3.11
C SER A 86 11.56 1.89 3.26
N HIS A 87 11.66 0.83 4.03
CA HIS A 87 10.55 -0.06 4.31
C HIS A 87 10.77 -0.70 5.68
N TYR A 88 9.69 -1.04 6.36
CA TYR A 88 9.71 -1.42 7.76
C TYR A 88 8.63 -2.45 8.07
N TYR A 89 8.84 -3.24 9.13
CA TYR A 89 7.75 -3.92 9.82
C TYR A 89 7.33 -3.11 11.04
N VAL A 90 6.04 -2.83 11.17
CA VAL A 90 5.44 -2.13 12.32
C VAL A 90 4.66 -3.16 13.13
N LEU A 91 5.07 -3.35 14.38
CA LEU A 91 4.54 -4.38 15.27
C LEU A 91 3.70 -3.74 16.38
N GLU A 92 2.43 -4.13 16.46
CA GLU A 92 1.46 -3.59 17.42
C GLU A 92 0.83 -4.72 18.22
N TYR A 93 0.81 -4.61 19.55
CA TYR A 93 0.05 -5.54 20.38
C TYR A 93 -1.37 -5.00 20.59
N ARG A 94 -2.32 -5.54 19.81
CA ARG A 94 -3.74 -5.19 19.86
C ARG A 94 -4.43 -6.00 20.95
N THR A 95 -5.30 -5.36 21.73
CA THR A 95 -6.02 -5.99 22.85
C THR A 95 -7.45 -5.47 22.93
N TYR A 96 -8.38 -6.22 23.52
CA TYR A 96 -9.75 -5.73 23.74
C TYR A 96 -9.90 -4.72 24.89
N LYS A 97 -8.98 -3.76 25.01
CA LYS A 97 -8.96 -2.76 26.07
C LYS A 97 -9.02 -1.36 25.49
N GLY A 98 -9.66 -0.45 26.21
CA GLY A 98 -9.79 0.95 25.80
C GLY A 98 -10.48 1.09 24.44
N TYR A 99 -9.89 1.87 23.54
CA TYR A 99 -10.44 2.11 22.20
C TYR A 99 -10.57 0.81 21.36
N ASP A 100 -9.63 -0.12 21.54
CA ASP A 100 -9.62 -1.40 20.83
C ASP A 100 -10.68 -2.40 21.34
N TYR A 101 -11.45 -2.08 22.39
CA TYR A 101 -12.63 -2.90 22.74
C TYR A 101 -13.60 -3.03 21.56
N GLY A 102 -13.63 -2.03 20.67
CA GLY A 102 -14.38 -2.08 19.41
C GLY A 102 -13.96 -3.23 18.50
N LEU A 103 -12.74 -3.77 18.58
CA LEU A 103 -12.34 -4.96 17.81
C LEU A 103 -13.14 -6.19 18.20
N LYS A 104 -13.55 -6.29 19.47
CA LYS A 104 -14.31 -7.44 20.01
C LYS A 104 -15.77 -7.46 19.57
N VAL A 105 -16.37 -6.27 19.43
CA VAL A 105 -17.83 -6.11 19.28
C VAL A 105 -18.25 -5.34 18.02
N GLY A 106 -17.30 -4.72 17.31
CA GLY A 106 -17.58 -3.68 16.32
C GLY A 106 -17.74 -4.18 14.89
N PRO A 107 -16.84 -5.02 14.34
CA PRO A 107 -16.97 -5.50 12.98
C PRO A 107 -18.33 -6.17 12.77
N TYR A 108 -18.99 -5.75 11.69
CA TYR A 108 -20.33 -6.24 11.35
C TYR A 108 -20.41 -6.65 9.89
N TYR A 109 -21.36 -7.55 9.60
CA TYR A 109 -21.68 -8.01 8.27
C TYR A 109 -23.20 -8.08 8.05
N PHE A 110 -23.69 -7.53 6.95
CA PHE A 110 -25.09 -7.66 6.54
C PHE A 110 -25.32 -9.05 5.96
N GLY A 111 -25.66 -9.99 6.86
CA GLY A 111 -25.79 -11.39 6.53
C GLY A 111 -27.18 -11.82 6.05
N TYR A 112 -28.23 -11.01 6.25
CA TYR A 112 -29.63 -11.45 6.17
C TYR A 112 -30.43 -10.89 4.97
N LEU A 113 -29.75 -10.55 3.87
CA LEU A 113 -30.37 -9.82 2.74
C LEU A 113 -31.53 -10.56 2.03
N ASN A 114 -31.66 -11.88 2.21
CA ASN A 114 -32.77 -12.67 1.64
C ASN A 114 -33.93 -12.88 2.63
N ASP A 115 -33.82 -12.35 3.85
CA ASP A 115 -34.87 -12.41 4.86
C ASP A 115 -35.60 -11.05 4.86
N PRO A 116 -36.89 -11.00 4.48
CA PRO A 116 -37.64 -9.74 4.41
C PRO A 116 -37.82 -9.07 5.77
N ASP A 117 -37.79 -9.82 6.88
CA ASP A 117 -37.93 -9.29 8.24
C ASP A 117 -36.58 -8.90 8.86
N ARG A 118 -35.48 -9.45 8.33
CA ARG A 118 -34.12 -9.25 8.86
C ARG A 118 -33.14 -8.59 7.90
N GLY A 119 -33.58 -8.08 6.75
CA GLY A 119 -32.69 -7.48 5.73
C GLY A 119 -31.76 -6.37 6.24
N ASN A 120 -32.13 -5.68 7.34
CA ASN A 120 -31.33 -4.63 7.99
C ASN A 120 -30.53 -5.11 9.22
N TRP A 121 -30.53 -6.41 9.51
CA TRP A 121 -29.79 -6.99 10.62
C TRP A 121 -28.35 -7.28 10.20
N VAL A 122 -27.47 -7.29 11.20
CA VAL A 122 -26.05 -7.58 11.01
C VAL A 122 -25.59 -8.65 11.99
N ASP A 123 -24.63 -9.45 11.55
CA ASP A 123 -23.85 -10.30 12.43
C ASP A 123 -22.62 -9.53 12.90
N HIS A 124 -22.39 -9.51 14.20
CA HIS A 124 -21.17 -8.99 14.81
C HIS A 124 -20.16 -10.11 15.04
N PHE A 125 -18.88 -9.78 14.87
CA PHE A 125 -17.78 -10.71 15.12
C PHE A 125 -16.54 -9.96 15.60
N ALA A 126 -15.63 -10.69 16.26
CA ALA A 126 -14.39 -10.14 16.76
C ALA A 126 -13.30 -10.20 15.69
N TYR A 127 -12.55 -9.11 15.54
CA TYR A 127 -11.17 -9.18 15.06
C TYR A 127 -10.28 -9.65 16.21
N GLN A 128 -9.44 -10.63 15.96
CA GLN A 128 -8.56 -11.24 16.96
C GLN A 128 -7.61 -10.20 17.57
N ASP A 129 -7.39 -10.33 18.87
CA ASP A 129 -6.31 -9.65 19.56
C ASP A 129 -4.98 -10.40 19.36
N GLY A 130 -3.87 -9.78 19.75
CA GLY A 130 -2.53 -10.32 19.54
C GLY A 130 -1.60 -9.36 18.83
N LEU A 131 -0.52 -9.90 18.28
CA LEU A 131 0.50 -9.13 17.56
C LEU A 131 0.05 -8.90 16.13
N LEU A 132 -0.34 -7.67 15.81
CA LEU A 132 -0.53 -7.24 14.43
C LEU A 132 0.81 -6.79 13.86
N ILE A 133 1.17 -7.33 12.70
CA ILE A 133 2.37 -6.93 11.96
C ILE A 133 1.90 -6.23 10.70
N ASN A 134 2.32 -4.99 10.47
CA ASN A 134 2.12 -4.29 9.22
C ASN A 134 3.44 -4.21 8.45
N TYR A 135 3.40 -4.38 7.14
CA TYR A 135 4.50 -4.04 6.26
C TYR A 135 4.31 -2.62 5.73
N TRP A 136 5.28 -1.75 6.01
CA TRP A 136 5.32 -0.36 5.56
C TRP A 136 6.30 -0.24 4.40
N ASP A 137 5.81 0.04 3.20
CA ASP A 137 6.62 0.24 2.00
C ASP A 137 6.53 1.69 1.49
N THR A 138 7.59 2.49 1.67
CA THR A 138 7.60 3.90 1.21
C THR A 138 7.80 4.06 -0.30
N SER A 139 7.95 2.97 -1.05
CA SER A 139 7.87 3.01 -2.52
C SER A 139 6.44 3.20 -3.01
N GLN A 140 5.46 2.81 -2.20
CA GLN A 140 4.04 2.97 -2.49
C GLN A 140 3.52 4.27 -1.88
N THR A 141 2.66 4.98 -2.60
CA THR A 141 2.08 6.25 -2.12
C THR A 141 0.74 6.08 -1.42
N ASP A 142 0.13 4.91 -1.57
CA ASP A 142 -1.22 4.62 -1.09
C ASP A 142 -1.42 3.10 -0.89
N ASN A 143 -2.62 2.72 -0.46
CA ASN A 143 -3.01 1.32 -0.17
C ASN A 143 -4.00 0.77 -1.20
N ASN A 144 -4.01 1.26 -2.45
CA ASN A 144 -4.91 0.80 -3.49
C ASN A 144 -4.48 -0.54 -4.08
N THR A 145 -4.64 -1.61 -3.29
CA THR A 145 -4.33 -2.98 -3.69
C THR A 145 -5.10 -3.44 -4.94
N GLY A 146 -6.15 -2.72 -5.36
CA GLY A 146 -6.84 -2.96 -6.62
C GLY A 146 -5.98 -2.65 -7.86
N LEU A 147 -5.08 -1.66 -7.76
CA LEU A 147 -4.13 -1.32 -8.82
C LEU A 147 -2.81 -2.10 -8.68
N HIS A 148 -2.37 -2.32 -7.44
CA HIS A 148 -1.13 -3.03 -7.12
C HIS A 148 -1.39 -4.12 -6.07
N PRO A 149 -1.89 -5.29 -6.49
CA PRO A 149 -2.24 -6.36 -5.56
C PRO A 149 -1.05 -6.84 -4.73
N GLY A 150 -1.28 -7.04 -3.44
CA GLY A 150 -0.24 -7.41 -2.47
C GLY A 150 0.71 -6.28 -2.05
N GLN A 151 0.60 -5.08 -2.64
CA GLN A 151 1.49 -3.95 -2.37
C GLN A 151 0.69 -2.73 -1.89
N GLY A 152 1.29 -1.92 -1.04
CA GLY A 152 0.70 -0.69 -0.53
C GLY A 152 1.62 0.00 0.47
N LEU A 153 1.33 1.26 0.79
CA LEU A 153 2.10 2.07 1.73
C LEU A 153 2.18 1.42 3.11
N LEU A 154 1.07 0.90 3.65
CA LEU A 154 1.04 0.23 4.96
C LEU A 154 -0.06 -0.82 4.97
N LEU A 155 0.32 -2.10 4.88
CA LEU A 155 -0.62 -3.21 4.81
C LEU A 155 -0.43 -4.20 5.97
N PRO A 156 -1.51 -4.70 6.58
CA PRO A 156 -1.42 -5.73 7.61
C PRO A 156 -1.02 -7.08 6.99
N VAL A 157 0.00 -7.71 7.57
CA VAL A 157 0.38 -9.09 7.27
C VAL A 157 -0.57 -10.01 8.01
N ASP A 158 -1.30 -10.82 7.26
CA ASP A 158 -2.24 -11.77 7.82
C ASP A 158 -1.52 -13.04 8.31
N ALA A 159 -1.68 -13.39 9.59
CA ALA A 159 -1.14 -14.63 10.15
C ALA A 159 -1.71 -15.89 9.46
N HIS A 160 -2.89 -15.80 8.85
CA HIS A 160 -3.60 -16.85 8.14
C HIS A 160 -3.97 -16.38 6.72
N PRO A 161 -2.99 -16.18 5.81
CA PRO A 161 -3.22 -15.51 4.54
C PRO A 161 -4.13 -16.29 3.57
N GLN A 162 -4.42 -17.56 3.87
CA GLN A 162 -5.28 -18.41 3.04
C GLN A 162 -6.70 -17.86 2.98
N THR A 163 -7.21 -17.78 1.76
CA THR A 163 -8.54 -17.26 1.48
C THR A 163 -9.63 -18.05 2.18
N LEU A 164 -10.44 -17.33 2.97
CA LEU A 164 -11.66 -17.85 3.56
C LEU A 164 -12.80 -17.82 2.53
N TYR A 165 -13.51 -18.95 2.42
CA TYR A 165 -14.65 -19.09 1.52
C TYR A 165 -15.95 -19.16 2.32
N ARG A 166 -17.01 -18.60 1.73
CA ARG A 166 -18.38 -18.77 2.17
C ARG A 166 -18.90 -20.14 1.80
N VAL A 167 -20.03 -20.54 2.37
CA VAL A 167 -20.74 -21.77 2.03
C VAL A 167 -21.21 -21.85 0.57
N ASP A 168 -21.32 -20.72 -0.13
CA ASP A 168 -21.62 -20.66 -1.56
C ASP A 168 -20.38 -20.80 -2.46
N GLY A 169 -19.20 -21.03 -1.88
CA GLY A 169 -17.92 -21.17 -2.59
C GLY A 169 -17.30 -19.84 -3.03
N VAL A 170 -17.92 -18.70 -2.73
CA VAL A 170 -17.36 -17.38 -3.04
C VAL A 170 -16.48 -16.91 -1.89
N ARG A 171 -15.40 -16.21 -2.23
CA ARG A 171 -14.48 -15.61 -1.26
C ARG A 171 -15.22 -14.64 -0.32
N TRP A 172 -14.93 -14.72 0.97
CA TRP A 172 -15.32 -13.69 1.94
C TRP A 172 -14.67 -12.33 1.62
N ARG A 173 -15.41 -11.22 1.76
CA ARG A 173 -14.81 -9.87 1.64
C ARG A 173 -13.67 -9.66 2.65
N ASN A 174 -12.75 -8.73 2.37
CA ASN A 174 -11.60 -8.48 3.24
C ASN A 174 -11.94 -8.17 4.71
N ARG A 175 -13.13 -7.59 4.98
CA ARG A 175 -13.61 -7.40 6.35
C ARG A 175 -13.71 -8.72 7.15
N ILE A 176 -13.94 -9.84 6.50
CA ILE A 176 -13.98 -11.15 7.16
C ILE A 176 -12.62 -11.84 7.01
N GLN A 177 -11.93 -11.69 5.87
CA GLN A 177 -10.59 -12.29 5.66
C GLN A 177 -9.64 -11.91 6.79
N THR A 178 -9.55 -10.61 7.12
CA THR A 178 -8.53 -10.11 8.06
C THR A 178 -8.92 -10.25 9.53
N TYR A 179 -9.92 -11.07 9.87
CA TYR A 179 -10.36 -11.17 11.26
C TYR A 179 -9.32 -11.82 12.16
N ASP A 180 -8.48 -12.67 11.60
CA ASP A 180 -7.44 -13.47 12.25
C ASP A 180 -6.02 -13.07 11.81
N ALA A 181 -5.86 -11.81 11.38
CA ALA A 181 -4.57 -11.28 10.95
C ALA A 181 -3.50 -11.24 12.06
N THR A 182 -3.90 -11.25 13.33
CA THR A 182 -2.96 -11.18 14.46
C THR A 182 -2.26 -12.52 14.73
N PHE A 183 -0.99 -12.41 15.08
CA PHE A 183 -0.18 -13.53 15.59
C PHE A 183 -0.43 -13.70 17.10
N SER A 184 -0.53 -14.94 17.57
CA SER A 184 -0.84 -15.25 18.97
C SER A 184 -0.25 -16.58 19.43
N LEU A 185 -0.33 -16.85 20.73
CA LEU A 185 -0.07 -18.16 21.34
C LEU A 185 -1.34 -19.02 21.44
N GLU A 186 -2.50 -18.40 21.22
CA GLU A 186 -3.82 -19.05 21.31
C GLU A 186 -4.42 -19.22 19.91
N LYS A 187 -5.30 -20.22 19.78
CA LYS A 187 -6.11 -20.41 18.57
C LYS A 187 -7.05 -19.23 18.36
N THR A 188 -7.47 -18.99 17.13
CA THR A 188 -8.45 -17.94 16.85
C THR A 188 -9.82 -18.30 17.43
N ASP A 189 -10.67 -17.33 17.78
CA ASP A 189 -12.04 -17.58 18.23
C ASP A 189 -12.92 -18.21 17.12
N GLY A 190 -12.58 -17.95 15.85
CA GLY A 190 -13.45 -18.18 14.70
C GLY A 190 -14.66 -17.23 14.66
N ILE A 191 -15.54 -17.43 13.67
CA ILE A 191 -16.79 -16.67 13.52
C ILE A 191 -17.95 -17.65 13.34
N PRO A 192 -18.51 -18.20 14.43
CA PRO A 192 -19.50 -19.28 14.36
C PRO A 192 -20.88 -18.83 13.86
N ASN A 193 -21.21 -17.55 13.96
CA ASN A 193 -22.57 -17.02 13.71
C ASN A 193 -22.58 -15.93 12.63
N ILE A 194 -21.85 -16.12 11.54
CA ILE A 194 -21.91 -15.21 10.38
C ILE A 194 -22.73 -15.82 9.25
N HIS A 195 -23.62 -15.02 8.69
CA HIS A 195 -24.51 -15.42 7.60
C HIS A 195 -24.15 -14.69 6.32
N HIS A 196 -24.47 -15.30 5.19
CA HIS A 196 -24.52 -14.62 3.90
C HIS A 196 -25.86 -14.91 3.22
N ASN A 197 -26.58 -13.86 2.82
CA ASN A 197 -27.89 -13.98 2.18
C ASN A 197 -28.85 -14.91 2.97
N SER A 198 -28.88 -14.72 4.29
CA SER A 198 -29.68 -15.42 5.29
C SER A 198 -29.29 -16.89 5.53
N LEU A 199 -28.18 -17.35 4.96
CA LEU A 199 -27.62 -18.68 5.16
C LEU A 199 -26.40 -18.63 6.09
N LEU A 200 -26.39 -19.47 7.13
CA LEU A 200 -25.25 -19.57 8.04
C LEU A 200 -23.99 -20.05 7.29
N SER A 201 -22.89 -19.35 7.48
CA SER A 201 -21.63 -19.55 6.77
C SER A 201 -20.43 -19.37 7.71
N PRO A 202 -20.26 -20.24 8.71
CA PRO A 202 -19.31 -20.02 9.80
C PRO A 202 -17.86 -20.05 9.31
N VAL A 203 -17.01 -19.27 9.98
CA VAL A 203 -15.55 -19.36 9.85
C VAL A 203 -15.01 -20.16 11.03
N PRO A 204 -14.27 -21.26 10.81
CA PRO A 204 -13.75 -22.08 11.89
C PRO A 204 -12.62 -21.39 12.64
N SER A 205 -12.43 -21.79 13.90
CA SER A 205 -11.24 -21.48 14.68
C SER A 205 -10.00 -22.10 14.00
N LEU A 206 -8.92 -21.33 13.90
CA LEU A 206 -7.65 -21.74 13.31
C LEU A 206 -6.56 -21.90 14.40
N PRO A 207 -5.55 -22.76 14.17
CA PRO A 207 -4.42 -22.92 15.07
C PRO A 207 -3.67 -21.61 15.32
N ALA A 208 -3.00 -21.50 16.46
CA ALA A 208 -2.16 -20.33 16.75
C ALA A 208 -0.98 -20.21 15.77
N VAL A 209 -0.70 -18.98 15.34
CA VAL A 209 0.52 -18.64 14.59
C VAL A 209 1.34 -17.67 15.46
N SER A 210 2.42 -18.16 16.03
CA SER A 210 3.24 -17.43 17.01
C SER A 210 4.55 -16.88 16.43
N VAL A 211 4.81 -17.17 15.16
CA VAL A 211 6.06 -16.81 14.48
C VAL A 211 5.75 -16.21 13.12
N PHE A 212 6.18 -14.97 12.93
CA PHE A 212 6.34 -14.36 11.61
C PHE A 212 7.74 -14.63 11.08
N ASP A 213 7.81 -14.95 9.80
CA ASP A 213 9.00 -15.37 9.07
C ASP A 213 8.84 -14.87 7.63
N ASP A 214 9.59 -13.83 7.26
CA ASP A 214 9.45 -13.18 5.96
C ASP A 214 10.09 -13.95 4.79
N THR A 215 10.69 -15.12 5.05
CA THR A 215 11.09 -16.05 3.98
C THR A 215 9.91 -16.86 3.45
N LYS A 216 8.78 -16.85 4.17
CA LYS A 216 7.52 -17.47 3.76
C LYS A 216 6.65 -16.47 3.00
N SER A 217 5.75 -17.01 2.17
CA SER A 217 4.73 -16.18 1.52
C SER A 217 3.61 -15.84 2.50
N TRP A 218 3.33 -14.54 2.63
CA TRP A 218 2.16 -13.99 3.31
C TRP A 218 1.13 -13.42 2.32
N TYR A 219 1.32 -13.76 1.05
CA TYR A 219 0.44 -13.41 -0.06
C TYR A 219 -0.29 -14.66 -0.55
N ASP A 220 -1.60 -14.54 -0.72
CA ASP A 220 -2.46 -15.53 -1.36
C ASP A 220 -3.02 -14.93 -2.66
N PRO A 221 -2.65 -15.46 -3.84
CA PRO A 221 -3.16 -14.97 -5.12
C PRO A 221 -4.68 -15.15 -5.28
N THR A 222 -5.32 -15.99 -4.47
CA THR A 222 -6.79 -16.12 -4.44
C THR A 222 -7.48 -15.05 -3.59
N ASN A 223 -6.73 -14.32 -2.75
CA ASN A 223 -7.15 -13.08 -2.06
C ASN A 223 -6.10 -11.95 -2.28
N PRO A 224 -5.93 -11.48 -3.52
CA PRO A 224 -4.81 -10.61 -3.88
C PRO A 224 -4.97 -9.17 -3.33
N LEU A 225 -6.18 -8.80 -2.91
CA LEU A 225 -6.49 -7.49 -2.34
C LEU A 225 -6.41 -7.46 -0.81
N GLY A 226 -6.32 -8.62 -0.15
CA GLY A 226 -6.39 -8.78 1.29
C GLY A 226 -5.22 -9.56 1.89
N SER A 227 -4.17 -9.79 1.11
CA SER A 227 -2.92 -10.43 1.55
C SER A 227 -1.73 -9.60 1.04
N VAL A 228 -0.53 -9.81 1.57
CA VAL A 228 0.61 -8.87 1.41
C VAL A 228 1.84 -9.58 0.89
N ILE A 229 2.50 -8.97 -0.09
CA ILE A 229 3.82 -9.37 -0.57
C ILE A 229 4.86 -8.72 0.35
N THR A 230 5.52 -9.53 1.15
CA THR A 230 6.63 -9.10 2.02
C THR A 230 7.97 -9.32 1.33
N PRO A 231 9.00 -8.51 1.64
CA PRO A 231 10.36 -8.78 1.20
C PRO A 231 10.90 -10.01 1.92
N ASN A 232 11.84 -10.71 1.28
CA ASN A 232 12.60 -11.79 1.92
C ASN A 232 13.91 -11.22 2.47
N THR A 233 13.85 -10.69 3.70
CA THR A 233 15.04 -10.11 4.38
C THR A 233 15.65 -11.05 5.41
N GLY A 234 15.01 -12.20 5.64
CA GLY A 234 15.34 -13.12 6.74
C GLY A 234 14.83 -12.62 8.09
N THR A 235 13.88 -11.68 8.14
CA THR A 235 13.33 -11.18 9.40
C THR A 235 12.41 -12.22 10.03
N LYS A 236 12.68 -12.55 11.30
CA LYS A 236 11.83 -13.41 12.12
C LYS A 236 11.37 -12.68 13.37
N VAL A 237 10.08 -12.78 13.66
CA VAL A 237 9.46 -12.31 14.90
C VAL A 237 8.82 -13.49 15.59
N THR A 238 9.14 -13.73 16.86
CA THR A 238 8.60 -14.85 17.64
C THR A 238 7.99 -14.32 18.94
N ILE A 239 6.73 -14.66 19.19
CA ILE A 239 6.06 -14.39 20.46
C ILE A 239 6.62 -15.35 21.51
N GLN A 240 7.24 -14.79 22.56
CA GLN A 240 7.86 -15.56 23.65
C GLN A 240 6.87 -15.79 24.78
N SER A 241 6.12 -14.76 25.15
CA SER A 241 5.12 -14.84 26.21
C SER A 241 4.10 -13.71 26.11
N ILE A 242 2.93 -13.96 26.68
CA ILE A 242 1.90 -12.95 26.94
C ILE A 242 1.62 -13.01 28.44
N SER A 243 1.58 -11.85 29.11
CA SER A 243 1.29 -11.80 30.55
C SER A 243 -0.11 -12.35 30.83
N ALA A 244 -0.32 -12.95 32.00
CA ALA A 244 -1.60 -13.56 32.37
C ALA A 244 -2.80 -12.59 32.33
N LEU A 245 -2.55 -11.28 32.47
CA LEU A 245 -3.57 -10.23 32.36
C LEU A 245 -3.71 -9.66 30.93
N GLY A 246 -2.99 -10.21 29.96
CA GLY A 246 -3.00 -9.79 28.55
C GLY A 246 -2.56 -8.34 28.34
N GLY A 247 -1.78 -7.76 29.25
CA GLY A 247 -1.37 -6.34 29.22
C GLY A 247 0.04 -6.10 28.68
N PHE A 248 0.77 -7.18 28.40
CA PHE A 248 2.17 -7.15 28.00
C PHE A 248 2.47 -8.39 27.18
N MET A 249 3.17 -8.20 26.07
CA MET A 249 3.66 -9.25 25.20
C MET A 249 5.18 -9.12 25.07
N GLN A 250 5.88 -10.23 25.26
CA GLN A 250 7.31 -10.32 24.96
C GLN A 250 7.49 -10.97 23.60
N ILE A 251 8.21 -10.28 22.72
CA ILE A 251 8.60 -10.79 21.41
C ILE A 251 10.13 -10.84 21.30
N GLN A 252 10.62 -11.73 20.44
CA GLN A 252 11.98 -11.73 19.96
C GLN A 252 11.99 -11.38 18.49
N VAL A 253 12.81 -10.41 18.10
CA VAL A 253 13.09 -10.06 16.70
C VAL A 253 14.53 -10.45 16.41
N ALA A 254 14.74 -11.29 15.40
CA ALA A 254 16.07 -11.75 15.00
C ALA A 254 16.08 -12.14 13.52
N PRO A 255 17.24 -12.10 12.86
CA PRO A 255 17.37 -12.73 11.55
C PRO A 255 17.23 -14.25 11.68
N LEU A 256 16.72 -14.90 10.63
CA LEU A 256 16.84 -16.33 10.44
C LEU A 256 18.32 -16.71 10.34
N LYS A 257 18.70 -17.78 11.05
CA LYS A 257 20.01 -18.40 10.95
C LYS A 257 20.05 -19.39 9.81
#